data_AF-A0A9D4WZR3-F1
#
_entry.id   AF-A0A9D4WZR3-F1
#
_cell.length_a   1.000
_cell.length_b   1.000
_cell.length_c   1.000
_cell.angle_alpha   90.00
_cell.angle_beta   90.00
_cell.angle_gamma   90.00
#
_symmetry.space_group_name_H-M   'P 1'
#
loop_
_entity.id
_entity.type
_entity.pdbx_description
1 polymer ?
#
loop_
_entity_poly.entity_id
_entity_poly.type
_entity_poly.pdbx_seq_one_letter_code
_entity_poly.pdbx_strand_id
1 'polypeptide(L)'
;TEVSPMMPHIFNGCNATVFAYGATGSGKTYTMQGTEEHPGLIHLAMSNIIYICQNTGSTTHLSYYEVYMDRCYDLLELKATEISVLDDQDGQIHLRGLSQVPVHTMSEFPDVFASGVQRRKVAHTCLNDVSSRSHGVLVISVVSTPDETGRTVCGKLNLIDLAGNEDNRRSCSEGIRLQESAKINQSLFALSNVIYTLNNNQTRIPYRESKLTRILQDSLGGTSRALMVACLNPGEYQESVNTVGLAARSRHVSNFVPSAHKLETPKANVDMEAKLRSWLESKGKAKTSQQRLGPFKSPILKKNSKFHHDIC
;
A
#
# COMPACT_ATOMS: atom_id res chain seq x y z
N THR A 1 4.45 -15.49 17.05
CA THR A 1 4.03 -14.08 16.91
C THR A 1 3.11 -13.95 15.71
N GLU A 2 2.11 -13.07 15.76
CA GLU A 2 1.12 -12.84 14.69
C GLU A 2 1.73 -12.42 13.33
N VAL A 3 3.00 -12.02 13.32
CA VAL A 3 3.77 -11.69 12.10
C VAL A 3 4.32 -12.95 11.41
N SER A 4 4.59 -14.03 12.16
CA SER A 4 5.20 -15.26 11.62
C SER A 4 4.40 -15.89 10.47
N PRO A 5 3.05 -15.94 10.49
CA PRO A 5 2.25 -16.44 9.38
C PRO A 5 2.38 -15.63 8.08
N MET A 6 2.85 -14.38 8.14
CA MET A 6 3.03 -13.54 6.95
C MET A 6 4.36 -13.85 6.24
N MET A 7 5.35 -14.36 6.97
CA MET A 7 6.73 -14.58 6.49
C MET A 7 6.82 -15.47 5.25
N PRO A 8 6.19 -16.65 5.19
CA PRO A 8 6.30 -17.52 4.02
C PRO A 8 5.75 -16.90 2.74
N HIS A 9 4.80 -15.98 2.84
CA HIS A 9 4.21 -15.34 1.66
C HIS A 9 5.13 -14.30 1.03
N ILE A 10 6.02 -13.68 1.82
CA ILE A 10 7.02 -12.74 1.30
C ILE A 10 7.98 -13.45 0.33
N PHE A 11 8.38 -14.68 0.64
CA PHE A 11 9.21 -15.51 -0.26
C PHE A 11 8.50 -15.93 -1.54
N ASN A 12 7.16 -15.82 -1.57
CA ASN A 12 6.35 -16.06 -2.77
C ASN A 12 6.02 -14.76 -3.53
N GLY A 13 6.69 -13.64 -3.21
CA GLY A 13 6.45 -12.36 -3.89
C GLY A 13 5.24 -11.58 -3.38
N CYS A 14 4.63 -11.97 -2.26
CA CYS A 14 3.56 -11.19 -1.66
C CYS A 14 4.13 -10.05 -0.80
N ASN A 15 3.41 -8.93 -0.78
CA ASN A 15 3.71 -7.83 0.13
C ASN A 15 2.97 -8.01 1.46
N ALA A 16 3.64 -7.61 2.53
CA ALA A 16 3.11 -7.57 3.88
C ALA A 16 3.51 -6.24 4.54
N THR A 17 2.63 -5.72 5.38
CA THR A 17 2.84 -4.48 6.13
C THR A 17 2.40 -4.70 7.57
N VAL A 18 3.28 -4.35 8.51
CA VAL A 18 2.97 -4.28 9.93
C VAL A 18 3.21 -2.85 10.38
N PHE A 19 2.23 -2.20 10.99
CA PHE A 19 2.40 -0.85 11.50
C PHE A 19 1.93 -0.75 12.96
N ALA A 20 2.71 -0.05 13.77
CA ALA A 20 2.41 0.23 15.17
C ALA A 20 1.73 1.60 15.27
N TYR A 21 0.62 1.67 16.00
CA TYR A 21 -0.20 2.88 16.13
C TYR A 21 -0.66 3.08 17.58
N GLY A 22 -0.57 4.31 18.06
CA GLY A 22 -0.90 4.69 19.44
C GLY A 22 -0.20 5.97 19.87
N ALA A 23 -0.47 6.41 21.09
CA ALA A 23 0.08 7.66 21.63
C ALA A 23 1.60 7.57 21.85
N THR A 24 2.28 8.70 21.97
CA THR A 24 3.67 8.74 22.42
C THR A 24 3.80 8.06 23.79
N GLY A 25 4.88 7.30 23.99
CA GLY A 25 5.07 6.49 25.19
C GLY A 25 4.22 5.21 25.29
N SER A 26 3.28 4.94 24.36
CA SER A 26 2.45 3.72 24.39
C SER A 26 3.19 2.42 24.03
N GLY A 27 4.47 2.49 23.64
CA GLY A 27 5.28 1.31 23.31
C GLY A 27 5.37 0.94 21.82
N LYS A 28 5.03 1.86 20.89
CA LYS A 28 5.19 1.65 19.44
C LYS A 28 6.63 1.26 19.04
N THR A 29 7.58 2.13 19.37
CA THR A 29 9.00 1.93 19.08
C THR A 29 9.59 0.74 19.84
N TYR A 30 9.16 0.51 21.09
CA TYR A 30 9.54 -0.70 21.83
C TYR A 30 9.06 -1.97 21.13
N THR A 31 7.84 -1.97 20.59
CA THR A 31 7.31 -3.13 19.85
C THR A 31 8.05 -3.35 18.53
N MET A 32 8.35 -2.27 17.79
CA MET A 32 9.00 -2.35 16.48
C MET A 32 10.50 -2.60 16.58
N GLN A 33 11.22 -1.79 17.34
CA GLN A 33 12.68 -1.84 17.44
C GLN A 33 13.14 -2.73 18.60
N GLY A 34 12.47 -2.59 19.75
CA GLY A 34 12.86 -3.25 21.00
C GLY A 34 14.04 -2.58 21.69
N THR A 35 14.65 -3.33 22.60
CA THR A 35 15.92 -3.01 23.27
C THR A 35 16.95 -4.09 22.94
N GLU A 36 18.20 -3.89 23.36
CA GLU A 36 19.25 -4.91 23.19
C GLU A 36 18.90 -6.21 23.93
N GLU A 37 18.30 -6.11 25.12
CA GLU A 37 17.85 -7.27 25.92
C GLU A 37 16.55 -7.87 25.38
N HIS A 38 15.68 -7.06 24.78
CA HIS A 38 14.35 -7.44 24.32
C HIS A 38 14.16 -7.00 22.86
N PRO A 39 14.66 -7.77 21.89
CA PRO A 39 14.60 -7.41 20.47
C PRO A 39 13.15 -7.30 19.98
N GLY A 40 12.85 -6.22 19.27
CA GLY A 40 11.53 -5.95 18.71
C GLY A 40 11.25 -6.69 17.41
N LEU A 41 10.08 -6.41 16.82
CA LEU A 41 9.63 -7.07 15.59
C LEU A 41 10.60 -6.96 14.42
N ILE A 42 11.31 -5.83 14.26
CA ILE A 42 12.28 -5.61 13.18
C ILE A 42 13.44 -6.61 13.28
N HIS A 43 14.06 -6.74 14.46
CA HIS A 43 15.18 -7.66 14.69
C HIS A 43 14.74 -9.12 14.51
N LEU A 44 13.58 -9.48 15.07
CA LEU A 44 13.03 -10.83 14.98
C LEU A 44 12.64 -11.20 13.54
N ALA A 45 12.03 -10.28 12.80
CA ALA A 45 11.68 -10.43 11.40
C ALA A 45 12.92 -10.64 10.53
N MET A 46 13.94 -9.79 10.72
CA MET A 46 15.17 -9.88 9.94
C MET A 46 15.91 -11.18 10.19
N SER A 47 16.06 -11.59 11.45
CA SER A 47 16.71 -12.85 11.81
C SER A 47 16.03 -14.05 11.14
N ASN A 48 14.70 -14.09 11.14
CA ASN A 48 13.93 -15.17 10.51
C ASN A 48 14.07 -15.15 8.98
N ILE A 49 13.97 -13.97 8.36
CA ILE A 49 14.12 -13.81 6.91
C ILE A 49 15.52 -14.22 6.45
N ILE A 50 16.58 -13.78 7.12
CA ILE A 50 17.96 -14.17 6.80
C ILE A 50 18.12 -15.69 6.90
N TYR A 51 17.60 -16.31 7.97
CA TYR A 51 17.65 -17.76 8.12
C TYR A 51 16.99 -18.50 6.95
N ILE A 52 15.81 -18.06 6.51
CA ILE A 52 15.13 -18.67 5.36
C ILE A 52 15.89 -18.38 4.04
N CYS A 53 16.43 -17.17 3.87
CA CYS A 53 17.23 -16.82 2.70
C CYS A 53 18.48 -17.70 2.57
N GLN A 54 19.16 -18.00 3.67
CA GLN A 54 20.31 -18.92 3.68
C GLN A 54 19.93 -20.34 3.25
N ASN A 55 18.72 -20.80 3.58
CA ASN A 55 18.23 -22.12 3.20
C ASN A 55 17.69 -22.19 1.75
N THR A 56 17.27 -21.06 1.18
CA THR A 56 16.61 -20.99 -0.14
C THR A 56 17.50 -20.40 -1.24
N GLY A 57 18.62 -19.77 -0.87
CA GLY A 57 19.47 -19.00 -1.79
C GLY A 57 18.90 -17.62 -2.17
N SER A 58 17.78 -17.21 -1.57
CA SER A 58 17.16 -15.91 -1.81
C SER A 58 18.04 -14.77 -1.30
N THR A 59 17.90 -13.58 -1.88
CA THR A 59 18.66 -12.38 -1.46
C THR A 59 17.78 -11.39 -0.72
N THR A 60 18.31 -10.78 0.34
CA THR A 60 17.60 -9.80 1.16
C THR A 60 18.21 -8.41 0.99
N HIS A 61 17.35 -7.41 0.82
CA HIS A 61 17.73 -6.00 0.77
C HIS A 61 16.96 -5.22 1.84
N LEU A 62 17.64 -4.27 2.45
CA LEU A 62 17.09 -3.40 3.48
C LEU A 62 16.98 -1.96 2.95
N SER A 63 15.84 -1.35 3.18
CA SER A 63 15.64 0.09 3.00
C SER A 63 15.08 0.67 4.28
N TYR A 64 15.50 1.87 4.67
CA TYR A 64 14.95 2.56 5.82
C TYR A 64 14.81 4.05 5.49
N TYR A 65 13.61 4.57 5.67
CA TYR A 65 13.30 5.97 5.42
C TYR A 65 12.31 6.49 6.45
N GLU A 66 12.21 7.81 6.55
CA GLU A 66 11.19 8.46 7.37
C GLU A 66 10.28 9.37 6.54
N VAL A 67 9.04 9.50 7.00
CA VAL A 67 8.10 10.53 6.55
C VAL A 67 8.04 11.61 7.62
N TYR A 68 8.62 12.77 7.32
CA TYR A 68 8.68 13.93 8.21
C TYR A 68 8.18 15.17 7.45
N MET A 69 7.26 15.94 8.06
CA MET A 69 6.64 17.10 7.43
C MET A 69 6.07 16.83 6.02
N ASP A 70 5.47 15.65 5.82
CA ASP A 70 4.92 15.19 4.53
C ASP A 70 5.97 15.07 3.39
N ARG A 71 7.24 14.94 3.76
CA ARG A 71 8.38 14.63 2.87
C ARG A 71 9.02 13.32 3.30
N CYS A 72 9.63 12.62 2.35
CA CYS A 72 10.25 11.32 2.58
C CYS A 72 11.78 11.46 2.51
N TYR A 73 12.50 10.94 3.49
CA TYR A 73 13.96 11.04 3.57
C TYR A 73 14.59 9.67 3.78
N ASP A 74 15.62 9.36 2.99
CA ASP A 74 16.41 8.15 3.15
C ASP A 74 17.27 8.22 4.41
N LEU A 75 17.22 7.18 5.24
CA LEU A 75 17.98 7.07 6.49
C LEU A 75 19.24 6.21 6.35
N LEU A 76 19.43 5.47 5.26
CA LEU A 76 20.60 4.62 5.01
C LEU A 76 21.66 5.33 4.14
N GLU A 77 21.30 6.40 3.44
CA GLU A 77 22.25 7.26 2.71
C GLU A 77 22.87 8.39 3.55
N LEU A 78 24.18 8.61 3.41
CA LEU A 78 24.91 9.64 4.17
C LEU A 78 24.41 11.05 3.85
N LYS A 79 24.01 11.25 2.59
CA LYS A 79 23.44 12.50 2.12
C LYS A 79 21.92 12.43 2.28
N ALA A 80 21.36 13.35 3.07
CA ALA A 80 19.91 13.51 3.18
C ALA A 80 19.31 13.78 1.80
N THR A 81 18.73 12.73 1.22
CA THR A 81 18.17 12.75 -0.13
C THR A 81 16.67 12.58 0.01
N GLU A 82 15.92 13.55 -0.53
CA GLU A 82 14.45 13.49 -0.53
C GLU A 82 14.00 12.42 -1.54
N ILE A 83 13.19 11.48 -1.06
CA ILE A 83 12.64 10.38 -1.85
C ILE A 83 11.36 10.86 -2.54
N SER A 84 11.29 10.63 -3.84
CA SER A 84 10.09 10.97 -4.62
C SER A 84 9.09 9.83 -4.64
N VAL A 85 7.86 10.10 -4.17
CA VAL A 85 6.73 9.15 -4.20
C VAL A 85 5.94 9.32 -5.49
N LEU A 86 6.10 8.38 -6.43
CA LEU A 86 5.55 8.40 -7.78
C LEU A 86 4.52 7.29 -7.98
N ASP A 87 3.55 7.51 -8.87
CA ASP A 87 2.62 6.47 -9.34
C ASP A 87 3.14 5.94 -10.69
N ASP A 88 3.04 4.64 -10.94
CA ASP A 88 3.24 4.07 -12.28
C ASP A 88 1.94 4.08 -13.12
N GLN A 89 1.99 3.45 -14.30
CA GLN A 89 0.83 3.37 -15.21
C GLN A 89 -0.31 2.52 -14.63
N ASP A 90 0.01 1.58 -13.75
CA ASP A 90 -0.94 0.67 -13.09
C ASP A 90 -1.41 1.23 -11.73
N GLY A 91 -0.98 2.44 -11.36
CA GLY A 91 -1.32 3.10 -10.10
C GLY A 91 -0.55 2.58 -8.88
N GLN A 92 0.51 1.80 -9.07
CA GLN A 92 1.41 1.29 -8.04
C GLN A 92 2.45 2.34 -7.64
N ILE A 93 2.78 2.34 -6.36
CA ILE A 93 3.64 3.38 -5.78
C ILE A 93 5.11 2.99 -5.87
N HIS A 94 5.90 3.93 -6.38
CA HIS A 94 7.33 3.81 -6.56
C HIS A 94 8.06 4.89 -5.76
N LEU A 95 9.02 4.46 -4.92
CA LEU A 95 9.87 5.32 -4.11
C LEU A 95 11.19 5.55 -4.84
N ARG A 96 11.25 6.60 -5.66
CA ARG A 96 12.45 6.92 -6.44
C ARG A 96 13.49 7.60 -5.55
N GLY A 97 14.70 7.06 -5.55
CA GLY A 97 15.81 7.56 -4.73
C GLY A 97 15.92 6.89 -3.36
N LEU A 98 15.09 5.88 -3.06
CA LEU A 98 15.26 5.05 -1.87
C LEU A 98 16.37 4.02 -2.10
N SER A 99 17.39 4.05 -1.24
CA SER A 99 18.50 3.10 -1.23
C SER A 99 18.05 1.70 -0.83
N GLN A 100 18.74 0.70 -1.38
CA GLN A 100 18.55 -0.71 -1.08
C GLN A 100 19.91 -1.29 -0.72
N VAL A 101 20.13 -1.54 0.57
CA VAL A 101 21.38 -2.08 1.08
C VAL A 101 21.25 -3.61 1.17
N PRO A 102 22.06 -4.40 0.45
CA PRO A 102 22.03 -5.85 0.59
C PRO A 102 22.48 -6.26 2.00
N VAL A 103 21.78 -7.22 2.61
CA VAL A 103 22.13 -7.76 3.93
C VAL A 103 22.07 -9.28 3.87
N HIS A 104 23.22 -9.93 4.01
CA HIS A 104 23.34 -11.38 3.84
C HIS A 104 23.39 -12.13 5.17
N THR A 105 23.83 -11.45 6.23
CA THR A 105 24.07 -12.06 7.53
C THR A 105 23.49 -11.22 8.67
N MET A 106 23.14 -11.87 9.77
CA MET A 106 22.63 -11.17 10.95
C MET A 106 23.73 -10.34 11.64
N SER A 107 25.00 -10.54 11.32
CA SER A 107 26.11 -9.69 11.79
C SER A 107 26.17 -8.33 11.11
N GLU A 108 25.74 -8.22 9.85
CA GLU A 108 25.72 -6.94 9.09
C GLU A 108 24.52 -6.07 9.49
N PHE A 109 23.40 -6.70 9.85
CA PHE A 109 22.14 -6.00 10.09
C PHE A 109 22.20 -4.93 11.21
N PRO A 110 22.77 -5.19 12.41
CA PRO A 110 22.82 -4.22 13.50
C PRO A 110 23.49 -2.92 13.11
N ASP A 111 24.60 -2.97 12.36
CA ASP A 111 25.34 -1.77 11.96
C ASP A 111 24.52 -0.91 10.98
N VAL A 112 23.93 -1.54 9.97
CA VAL A 112 23.07 -0.86 8.99
C VAL A 112 21.85 -0.25 9.70
N PHE A 113 21.19 -1.02 10.56
CA PHE A 113 20.01 -0.56 11.29
C PHE A 113 20.33 0.58 12.26
N ALA A 114 21.40 0.45 13.06
CA ALA A 114 21.85 1.47 13.99
C ALA A 114 22.20 2.77 13.28
N SER A 115 22.80 2.70 12.09
CA SER A 115 23.09 3.91 11.29
C SER A 115 21.81 4.69 10.94
N GLY A 116 20.75 3.99 10.52
CA GLY A 116 19.46 4.61 10.20
C GLY A 116 18.74 5.15 11.43
N VAL A 117 18.78 4.41 12.56
CA VAL A 117 18.23 4.88 13.84
C VAL A 117 18.95 6.15 14.31
N GLN A 118 20.28 6.18 14.19
CA GLN A 118 21.07 7.34 14.60
C GLN A 118 20.78 8.55 13.70
N ARG A 119 20.66 8.37 12.38
CA ARG A 119 20.33 9.49 11.48
C ARG A 119 18.92 10.02 11.71
N ARG A 120 17.96 9.13 11.98
CA ARG A 120 16.61 9.53 12.41
C ARG A 120 16.70 10.39 13.67
N LYS A 121 17.58 10.06 14.64
CA LYS A 121 17.80 10.90 15.84
C LYS A 121 18.46 12.25 15.52
N VAL A 122 19.48 12.27 14.66
CA VAL A 122 20.31 13.45 14.37
C VAL A 122 19.61 14.48 13.49
N ALA A 123 18.70 14.08 12.59
CA ALA A 123 17.90 15.00 11.77
C ALA A 123 17.10 16.02 12.61
N HIS A 124 16.90 15.72 13.90
CA HIS A 124 16.20 16.56 14.85
C HIS A 124 17.16 17.04 15.96
N THR A 125 18.13 17.89 15.60
CA THR A 125 18.98 18.62 16.55
C THR A 125 18.16 19.65 17.34
N CYS A 126 17.35 19.19 18.31
CA CYS A 126 16.88 19.94 19.48
C CYS A 126 15.99 19.03 20.38
N LEU A 127 16.61 18.36 21.37
CA LEU A 127 16.02 18.02 22.68
C LEU A 127 14.67 17.27 22.77
N ASN A 128 14.25 16.44 21.79
CA ASN A 128 12.95 15.74 21.87
C ASN A 128 12.96 14.29 21.38
N ASP A 129 11.97 13.52 21.83
CA ASP A 129 11.71 12.13 21.45
C ASP A 129 11.33 12.02 19.96
N VAL A 130 12.34 11.76 19.14
CA VAL A 130 12.32 11.66 17.67
C VAL A 130 11.22 10.72 17.15
N SER A 131 10.95 9.63 17.87
CA SER A 131 9.98 8.61 17.46
C SER A 131 8.54 9.12 17.44
N SER A 132 8.25 10.18 18.19
CA SER A 132 6.91 10.78 18.27
C SER A 132 6.55 11.67 17.08
N ARG A 133 7.52 12.06 16.23
CA ARG A 133 7.37 13.19 15.28
C ARG A 133 7.56 12.87 13.81
N SER A 134 8.10 11.71 13.49
CA SER A 134 8.20 11.20 12.13
C SER A 134 7.69 9.78 12.07
N HIS A 135 7.19 9.37 10.90
CA HIS A 135 6.82 7.97 10.66
C HIS A 135 8.05 7.24 10.11
N GLY A 136 8.56 6.25 10.81
CA GLY A 136 9.68 5.44 10.36
C GLY A 136 9.19 4.24 9.57
N VAL A 137 9.73 4.01 8.38
CA VAL A 137 9.34 2.88 7.52
C VAL A 137 10.58 2.10 7.14
N LEU A 138 10.72 0.92 7.73
CA LEU A 138 11.76 -0.05 7.37
C LEU A 138 11.16 -1.09 6.42
N VAL A 139 11.82 -1.32 5.30
CA VAL A 139 11.38 -2.26 4.27
C VAL A 139 12.43 -3.35 4.14
N ILE A 140 12.00 -4.60 4.35
CA ILE A 140 12.80 -5.78 4.06
C ILE A 140 12.28 -6.35 2.74
N SER A 141 13.09 -6.31 1.69
CA SER A 141 12.76 -6.87 0.38
C SER A 141 13.49 -8.19 0.20
N VAL A 142 12.75 -9.23 -0.19
CA VAL A 142 13.29 -10.56 -0.48
C VAL A 142 13.12 -10.83 -1.97
N VAL A 143 14.23 -11.12 -2.64
CA VAL A 143 14.24 -11.51 -4.04
C VAL A 143 14.59 -12.99 -4.12
N SER A 144 13.69 -13.80 -4.68
CA SER A 144 13.90 -15.24 -4.84
C SER A 144 15.01 -15.53 -5.84
N THR A 145 15.56 -16.74 -5.75
CA THR A 145 16.34 -17.29 -6.85
C THR A 145 15.46 -17.44 -8.10
N PRO A 146 16.04 -17.38 -9.31
CA PRO A 146 15.29 -17.61 -10.53
C PRO A 146 14.73 -19.04 -10.55
N ASP A 147 13.47 -19.19 -10.95
CA ASP A 147 12.87 -20.50 -11.17
C ASP A 147 13.43 -21.18 -12.44
N GLU A 148 12.95 -22.39 -12.76
CA GLU A 148 13.35 -23.12 -13.97
C GLU A 148 13.09 -22.34 -15.28
N THR A 149 12.21 -21.33 -15.24
CA THR A 149 11.89 -20.43 -16.36
C THR A 149 12.69 -19.12 -16.33
N GLY A 150 13.58 -18.95 -15.35
CA GLY A 150 14.38 -17.75 -15.13
C GLY A 150 13.62 -16.58 -14.51
N ARG A 151 12.39 -16.78 -14.05
CA ARG A 151 11.58 -15.73 -13.40
C ARG A 151 11.96 -15.61 -11.93
N THR A 152 12.12 -14.38 -11.46
CA THR A 152 12.34 -14.07 -10.04
C THR A 152 11.09 -13.40 -9.46
N VAL A 153 10.79 -13.68 -8.21
CA VAL A 153 9.75 -12.98 -7.45
C VAL A 153 10.37 -12.08 -6.40
N CYS A 154 9.73 -10.94 -6.13
CA CYS A 154 10.16 -9.99 -5.12
C CYS A 154 9.00 -9.71 -4.17
N GLY A 155 9.16 -10.08 -2.90
CA GLY A 155 8.19 -9.77 -1.84
C GLY A 155 8.78 -8.76 -0.87
N LYS A 156 7.91 -7.95 -0.26
CA LYS A 156 8.31 -6.88 0.66
C LYS A 156 7.59 -7.01 1.99
N LEU A 157 8.35 -6.84 3.08
CA LEU A 157 7.81 -6.63 4.43
C LEU A 157 8.07 -5.18 4.85
N ASN A 158 6.99 -4.41 4.99
CA ASN A 158 7.05 -3.04 5.51
C ASN A 158 6.78 -3.07 7.02
N LEU A 159 7.72 -2.57 7.81
CA LEU A 159 7.63 -2.43 9.27
C LEU A 159 7.61 -0.95 9.60
N ILE A 160 6.47 -0.47 10.08
CA ILE A 160 6.18 0.97 10.17
C ILE A 160 5.95 1.38 11.63
N ASP A 161 6.81 2.26 12.12
CA ASP A 161 6.69 2.92 13.43
C ASP A 161 6.09 4.32 13.22
N LEU A 162 4.77 4.43 13.41
CA LEU A 162 4.06 5.69 13.19
C LEU A 162 4.35 6.70 14.31
N ALA A 163 4.21 7.99 13.99
CA ALA A 163 4.24 9.08 14.95
C ALA A 163 3.10 8.96 15.99
N GLY A 164 3.22 9.71 17.09
CA GLY A 164 2.18 9.78 18.12
C GLY A 164 0.86 10.33 17.59
N ASN A 165 -0.27 9.78 18.06
CA ASN A 165 -1.62 10.19 17.67
C ASN A 165 -2.28 11.16 18.65
N GLU A 166 -1.57 11.56 19.70
CA GLU A 166 -2.02 12.55 20.68
C GLU A 166 -2.12 13.97 20.09
N ASP A 167 -3.02 14.79 20.64
CA ASP A 167 -3.16 16.17 20.22
C ASP A 167 -2.11 17.07 20.88
N ASN A 168 -0.97 17.21 20.21
CA ASN A 168 0.16 18.05 20.63
C ASN A 168 -0.15 19.56 20.65
N ARG A 169 -1.34 20.02 20.21
CA ARG A 169 -1.77 21.42 20.42
C ARG A 169 -1.99 21.76 21.88
N ARG A 170 -2.19 20.76 22.74
CA ARG A 170 -2.31 20.94 24.20
C ARG A 170 -0.98 21.33 24.85
N SER A 171 0.13 21.03 24.18
CA SER A 171 1.48 21.44 24.54
C SER A 171 1.68 22.88 24.03
N CYS A 172 2.05 23.83 24.90
CA CYS A 172 2.40 25.21 24.50
C CYS A 172 3.71 25.25 23.67
N SER A 173 3.71 24.65 22.49
CA SER A 173 4.87 24.62 21.60
C SER A 173 4.71 25.69 20.51
N GLU A 174 5.57 26.72 20.54
CA GLU A 174 5.59 27.78 19.53
C GLU A 174 6.49 27.44 18.32
N GLY A 175 6.21 28.06 17.18
CA GLY A 175 7.07 27.99 15.98
C GLY A 175 6.98 26.68 15.20
N ILE A 176 8.13 26.12 14.81
CA ILE A 176 8.26 24.93 13.94
C ILE A 176 7.54 23.71 14.53
N ARG A 177 7.53 23.58 15.86
CA ARG A 177 6.93 22.43 16.57
C ARG A 177 5.40 22.38 16.43
N LEU A 178 4.76 23.53 16.30
CA LEU A 178 3.33 23.59 16.00
C LEU A 178 3.04 23.12 14.57
N GLN A 179 3.90 23.48 13.62
CA GLN A 179 3.79 23.03 12.23
C GLN A 179 4.05 21.52 12.09
N GLU A 180 5.04 20.99 12.82
CA GLU A 180 5.31 19.54 12.92
C GLU A 180 4.04 18.81 13.40
N SER A 181 3.51 19.25 14.53
CA SER A 181 2.31 18.66 15.15
C SER A 181 1.11 18.72 14.20
N ALA A 182 0.91 19.84 13.52
CA ALA A 182 -0.15 19.98 12.52
C ALA A 182 0.00 18.98 11.36
N LYS A 183 1.24 18.76 10.88
CA LYS A 183 1.52 17.83 9.78
C LYS A 183 1.40 16.36 10.19
N ILE A 184 1.84 16.00 11.39
CA ILE A 184 1.64 14.67 11.96
C ILE A 184 0.15 14.37 12.05
N ASN A 185 -0.62 15.28 12.68
CA ASN A 185 -2.05 15.13 12.84
C ASN A 185 -2.78 15.09 11.49
N GLN A 186 -2.35 15.88 10.50
CA GLN A 186 -2.86 15.81 9.14
C GLN A 186 -2.67 14.41 8.54
N SER A 187 -1.47 13.84 8.67
CA SER A 187 -1.17 12.51 8.10
C SER A 187 -1.96 11.37 8.78
N LEU A 188 -2.15 11.43 10.10
CA LEU A 188 -2.92 10.45 10.87
C LEU A 188 -4.44 10.62 10.69
N PHE A 189 -4.91 11.85 10.50
CA PHE A 189 -6.28 12.12 10.12
C PHE A 189 -6.59 11.57 8.73
N ALA A 190 -5.71 11.79 7.75
CA ALA A 190 -5.84 11.22 6.41
C ALA A 190 -5.89 9.67 6.48
N LEU A 191 -5.06 9.04 7.32
CA LEU A 191 -5.10 7.60 7.55
C LEU A 191 -6.49 7.15 8.08
N SER A 192 -7.02 7.86 9.07
CA SER A 192 -8.34 7.58 9.62
C SER A 192 -9.45 7.77 8.58
N ASN A 193 -9.32 8.79 7.72
CA ASN A 193 -10.25 9.09 6.64
C ASN A 193 -10.25 8.00 5.57
N VAL A 194 -9.07 7.49 5.19
CA VAL A 194 -8.91 6.35 4.28
C VAL A 194 -9.64 5.12 4.83
N ILE A 195 -9.40 4.75 6.10
CA ILE A 195 -10.07 3.61 6.75
C ILE A 195 -11.60 3.80 6.77
N TYR A 196 -12.07 5.00 7.14
CA TYR A 196 -13.49 5.33 7.13
C TYR A 196 -14.09 5.18 5.73
N THR A 197 -13.42 5.70 4.71
CA THR A 197 -13.87 5.68 3.32
C THR A 197 -13.95 4.25 2.78
N LEU A 198 -12.95 3.42 3.09
CA LEU A 198 -12.91 1.99 2.75
C LEU A 198 -14.06 1.21 3.38
N ASN A 199 -14.32 1.42 4.67
CA ASN A 199 -15.41 0.75 5.37
C ASN A 199 -16.80 1.14 4.85
N ASN A 200 -16.94 2.34 4.29
CA ASN A 200 -18.17 2.82 3.67
C ASN A 200 -18.27 2.44 2.18
N ASN A 201 -17.35 1.62 1.65
CA ASN A 201 -17.32 1.17 0.26
C ASN A 201 -17.41 2.32 -0.76
N GLN A 202 -16.83 3.47 -0.44
CA GLN A 202 -16.79 4.58 -1.40
C GLN A 202 -15.77 4.29 -2.51
N THR A 203 -16.06 4.75 -3.73
CA THR A 203 -15.23 4.47 -4.91
C THR A 203 -13.91 5.25 -4.90
N ARG A 204 -13.90 6.47 -4.35
CA ARG A 204 -12.74 7.34 -4.33
C ARG A 204 -12.12 7.38 -2.94
N ILE A 205 -11.04 6.64 -2.76
CA ILE A 205 -10.29 6.62 -1.50
C ILE A 205 -9.26 7.76 -1.47
N PRO A 206 -9.18 8.58 -0.41
CA PRO A 206 -8.35 9.78 -0.35
C PRO A 206 -6.86 9.52 -0.02
N TYR A 207 -6.22 8.52 -0.63
CA TYR A 207 -4.80 8.20 -0.36
C TYR A 207 -3.84 9.36 -0.68
N ARG A 208 -4.26 10.34 -1.49
CA ARG A 208 -3.41 11.47 -1.90
C ARG A 208 -3.32 12.59 -0.85
N GLU A 209 -4.09 12.51 0.24
CA GLU A 209 -4.10 13.54 1.28
C GLU A 209 -2.83 13.59 2.13
N SER A 210 -2.02 12.51 2.14
CA SER A 210 -0.70 12.50 2.78
C SER A 210 0.25 11.51 2.12
N LYS A 211 1.57 11.74 2.20
CA LYS A 211 2.56 10.74 1.74
C LYS A 211 2.43 9.42 2.49
N LEU A 212 2.09 9.46 3.78
CA LEU A 212 1.85 8.26 4.59
C LEU A 212 0.74 7.39 4.00
N THR A 213 -0.40 7.99 3.66
CA THR A 213 -1.54 7.24 3.10
C THR A 213 -1.27 6.75 1.69
N ARG A 214 -0.44 7.46 0.91
CA ARG A 214 0.13 6.92 -0.34
C ARG A 214 0.97 5.68 -0.03
N ILE A 215 2.00 5.77 0.82
CA ILE A 215 2.86 4.62 1.15
C ILE A 215 2.04 3.40 1.64
N LEU A 216 0.96 3.63 2.39
CA LEU A 216 0.07 2.60 2.91
C LEU A 216 -1.03 2.16 1.94
N GLN A 217 -1.13 2.73 0.74
CA GLN A 217 -2.21 2.46 -0.23
C GLN A 217 -2.34 0.96 -0.52
N ASP A 218 -1.22 0.27 -0.76
CA ASP A 218 -1.23 -1.17 -1.02
C ASP A 218 -1.66 -1.99 0.21
N SER A 219 -1.50 -1.42 1.40
CA SER A 219 -1.77 -2.06 2.69
C SER A 219 -3.19 -1.83 3.20
N LEU A 220 -3.89 -0.82 2.69
CA LEU A 220 -5.23 -0.46 3.14
C LEU A 220 -6.18 -0.51 1.95
N GLY A 221 -6.86 -1.63 1.72
CA GLY A 221 -7.72 -1.84 0.56
C GLY A 221 -6.98 -2.25 -0.72
N GLY A 222 -5.66 -2.51 -0.63
CA GLY A 222 -4.81 -2.88 -1.76
C GLY A 222 -4.47 -4.37 -1.82
N THR A 223 -3.26 -4.67 -2.32
CA THR A 223 -2.78 -6.03 -2.60
C THR A 223 -1.86 -6.64 -1.54
N SER A 224 -1.48 -5.85 -0.52
CA SER A 224 -0.59 -6.27 0.56
C SER A 224 -1.39 -6.83 1.73
N ARG A 225 -0.82 -7.77 2.49
CA ARG A 225 -1.38 -8.16 3.79
C ARG A 225 -1.05 -7.08 4.82
N ALA A 226 -2.01 -6.67 5.64
CA ALA A 226 -1.77 -5.64 6.65
C ALA A 226 -2.10 -6.12 8.06
N LEU A 227 -1.22 -5.78 9.00
CA LEU A 227 -1.39 -5.98 10.43
C LEU A 227 -1.18 -4.65 11.16
N MET A 228 -2.18 -4.24 11.93
CA MET A 228 -2.10 -3.08 12.81
C MET A 228 -1.82 -3.56 14.23
N VAL A 229 -0.76 -3.04 14.85
CA VAL A 229 -0.48 -3.23 16.28
C VAL A 229 -0.91 -1.98 17.03
N ALA A 230 -2.00 -2.10 17.79
CA ALA A 230 -2.52 -1.01 18.61
C ALA A 230 -1.77 -0.97 19.96
N CYS A 231 -0.98 0.07 20.17
CA CYS A 231 -0.22 0.31 21.38
C CYS A 231 -1.02 1.24 22.31
N LEU A 232 -1.27 0.80 23.55
CA LEU A 232 -2.10 1.53 24.51
C LEU A 232 -1.27 1.98 25.70
N ASN A 233 -1.49 3.21 26.16
CA ASN A 233 -0.88 3.73 27.38
C ASN A 233 -1.95 3.77 28.48
N PRO A 234 -1.81 2.99 29.57
CA PRO A 234 -2.81 2.95 30.64
C PRO A 234 -2.96 4.29 31.38
N GLY A 235 -1.96 5.18 31.31
CA GLY A 235 -2.02 6.52 31.87
C GLY A 235 -2.80 7.53 31.02
N GLU A 236 -3.03 7.23 29.74
CA GLU A 236 -3.70 8.12 28.77
C GLU A 236 -4.97 7.46 28.25
N TYR A 237 -6.05 7.59 29.03
CA TYR A 237 -7.32 6.93 28.75
C TYR A 237 -7.95 7.37 27.42
N GLN A 238 -7.99 8.68 27.15
CA GLN A 238 -8.69 9.22 25.99
C GLN A 238 -8.03 8.78 24.67
N GLU A 239 -6.71 8.81 24.64
CA GLU A 239 -5.85 8.44 23.52
C GLU A 239 -5.93 6.92 23.29
N SER A 240 -5.99 6.14 24.38
CA SER A 240 -6.21 4.69 24.31
C SER A 240 -7.57 4.34 23.71
N VAL A 241 -8.65 5.03 24.12
CA VAL A 241 -9.99 4.85 23.52
C VAL A 241 -9.97 5.18 22.02
N ASN A 242 -9.33 6.27 21.63
CA ASN A 242 -9.20 6.65 20.22
C ASN A 242 -8.43 5.60 19.41
N THR A 243 -7.36 5.05 19.99
CA THR A 243 -6.51 4.02 19.39
C THR A 243 -7.27 2.72 19.18
N VAL A 244 -7.99 2.23 20.19
CA VAL A 244 -8.85 1.05 20.09
C VAL A 244 -9.98 1.28 19.09
N GLY A 245 -10.59 2.47 19.10
CA GLY A 245 -11.65 2.83 18.16
C GLY A 245 -11.17 2.78 16.70
N LEU A 246 -9.95 3.27 16.42
CA LEU A 246 -9.36 3.14 15.09
C LEU A 246 -9.07 1.69 14.74
N ALA A 247 -8.46 0.91 15.65
CA ALA A 247 -8.16 -0.51 15.42
C ALA A 247 -9.42 -1.34 15.11
N ALA A 248 -10.51 -1.09 15.85
CA ALA A 248 -11.81 -1.71 15.61
C ALA A 248 -12.33 -1.39 14.20
N ARG A 249 -12.21 -0.15 13.74
CA ARG A 249 -12.59 0.24 12.36
C ARG A 249 -11.67 -0.40 11.33
N SER A 250 -10.35 -0.42 11.56
CA SER A 250 -9.37 -1.00 10.64
C SER A 250 -9.60 -2.49 10.38
N ARG A 251 -10.13 -3.23 11.36
CA ARG A 251 -10.44 -4.66 11.22
C ARG A 251 -11.42 -4.97 10.09
N HIS A 252 -12.28 -4.03 9.72
CA HIS A 252 -13.28 -4.21 8.66
C HIS A 252 -12.73 -3.93 7.26
N VAL A 253 -11.51 -3.41 7.14
CA VAL A 253 -10.86 -3.17 5.84
C VAL A 253 -10.43 -4.52 5.25
N SER A 254 -10.82 -4.76 3.99
CA SER A 254 -10.49 -5.97 3.26
C SER A 254 -9.47 -5.69 2.17
N ASN A 255 -8.40 -6.48 2.13
CA ASN A 255 -7.37 -6.41 1.09
C ASN A 255 -7.52 -7.57 0.10
N PHE A 256 -7.22 -7.31 -1.17
CA PHE A 256 -7.21 -8.33 -2.21
C PHE A 256 -5.80 -8.81 -2.47
N VAL A 257 -5.37 -9.86 -1.77
CA VAL A 257 -4.01 -10.41 -1.93
C VAL A 257 -4.01 -11.40 -3.11
N PRO A 258 -3.34 -11.09 -4.24
CA PRO A 258 -3.25 -12.01 -5.36
C PRO A 258 -2.43 -13.24 -4.93
N SER A 259 -2.91 -14.44 -5.24
CA SER A 259 -2.08 -15.64 -5.13
C SER A 259 -0.91 -15.52 -6.12
N ALA A 260 0.32 -15.72 -5.62
CA ALA A 260 1.57 -15.67 -6.41
C ALA A 260 1.58 -16.58 -7.66
N HIS A 261 0.64 -17.52 -7.76
CA HIS A 261 0.44 -18.43 -8.89
C HIS A 261 -0.80 -18.12 -9.72
N LYS A 262 -1.09 -16.84 -10.02
CA LYS A 262 -1.85 -16.60 -11.26
C LYS A 262 -0.90 -16.87 -12.41
N LEU A 263 -0.96 -18.11 -12.93
CA LEU A 263 -0.66 -18.38 -14.33
C LEU A 263 -1.23 -17.20 -15.11
N GLU A 264 -0.35 -16.41 -15.72
CA GLU A 264 -0.74 -15.55 -16.81
C GLU A 264 -1.42 -16.49 -17.79
N THR A 265 -2.76 -16.52 -17.79
CA THR A 265 -3.47 -17.00 -18.97
C THR A 265 -2.85 -16.18 -20.09
N PRO A 266 -2.23 -16.81 -21.11
CA PRO A 266 -1.72 -16.08 -22.23
C PRO A 266 -2.84 -15.14 -22.63
N LYS A 267 -2.57 -13.83 -22.69
CA LYS A 267 -3.43 -12.95 -23.45
C LYS A 267 -3.37 -13.53 -24.85
N ALA A 268 -4.26 -14.47 -25.15
CA ALA A 268 -4.48 -14.95 -26.49
C ALA A 268 -4.74 -13.66 -27.23
N ASN A 269 -3.79 -13.29 -28.09
CA ASN A 269 -3.92 -12.14 -28.94
C ASN A 269 -5.07 -12.54 -29.87
N VAL A 270 -6.30 -12.28 -29.40
CA VAL A 270 -7.50 -12.59 -30.14
C VAL A 270 -7.42 -11.62 -31.29
N ASP A 271 -6.93 -12.13 -32.41
CA ASP A 271 -6.86 -11.42 -33.67
C ASP A 271 -8.28 -10.94 -34.01
N MET A 272 -8.51 -9.67 -33.67
CA MET A 272 -9.80 -9.04 -33.76
C MET A 272 -10.22 -8.93 -35.23
N GLU A 273 -9.25 -8.89 -36.16
CA GLU A 273 -9.51 -8.93 -37.60
C GLU A 273 -10.02 -10.30 -38.06
N ALA A 274 -9.45 -11.40 -37.55
CA ALA A 274 -9.92 -12.74 -37.88
C ALA A 274 -11.38 -12.97 -37.40
N LYS A 275 -11.73 -12.47 -36.21
CA LYS A 275 -13.12 -12.49 -35.72
C LYS A 275 -14.04 -11.59 -36.53
N LEU A 276 -13.58 -10.40 -36.94
CA LEU A 276 -14.37 -9.50 -37.79
C LEU A 276 -14.67 -10.12 -39.15
N ARG A 277 -13.67 -10.75 -39.79
CA ARG A 277 -13.82 -11.46 -41.08
C ARG A 277 -14.81 -12.61 -40.97
N SER A 278 -14.67 -13.45 -39.93
CA SER A 278 -15.59 -14.57 -39.69
C SER A 278 -17.04 -14.11 -39.42
N TRP A 279 -17.21 -12.98 -38.72
CA TRP A 279 -18.54 -12.39 -38.49
C TRP A 279 -19.16 -11.84 -39.78
N LEU A 280 -18.37 -11.15 -40.63
CA LEU A 280 -18.83 -10.64 -41.92
C LEU A 280 -19.24 -11.77 -42.88
N GLU A 281 -18.50 -12.87 -42.92
CA GLU A 281 -18.84 -14.06 -43.71
C GLU A 281 -20.13 -14.75 -43.23
N SER A 282 -20.41 -14.74 -41.93
CA SER A 282 -21.62 -15.33 -41.36
C SER A 282 -22.89 -14.55 -41.73
N LYS A 283 -22.81 -13.22 -41.86
CA LYS A 283 -23.94 -12.38 -42.30
C LYS A 283 -24.20 -12.42 -43.80
N GLY A 284 -23.21 -12.80 -44.62
CA GLY A 284 -23.37 -12.96 -46.07
C GLY A 284 -24.21 -14.17 -46.49
N LYS A 285 -24.39 -15.16 -45.61
CA LYS A 285 -25.09 -16.43 -45.93
C LYS A 285 -26.58 -16.47 -45.55
N ALA A 286 -27.12 -15.41 -44.97
CA ALA A 286 -28.51 -15.37 -44.47
C ALA A 286 -29.51 -14.62 -45.39
N LYS A 287 -29.17 -14.35 -46.65
CA LYS A 287 -30.09 -13.72 -47.63
C LYS A 287 -30.08 -14.42 -48.99
N THR A 288 -30.44 -15.69 -49.02
CA THR A 288 -30.93 -16.33 -50.25
C THR A 288 -31.66 -17.62 -49.90
N SER A 289 -32.98 -17.55 -49.69
CA SER A 289 -33.95 -18.60 -50.07
C SER A 289 -35.38 -18.24 -49.62
N GLN A 290 -36.32 -18.45 -50.56
CA GLN A 290 -37.78 -18.34 -50.53
C GLN A 290 -38.37 -17.01 -51.04
N GLN A 291 -39.29 -16.96 -52.00
CA GLN A 291 -39.63 -17.80 -53.17
C GLN A 291 -40.65 -16.98 -53.98
N ARG A 292 -40.66 -17.12 -55.32
CA ARG A 292 -41.74 -16.69 -56.26
C ARG A 292 -43.08 -17.30 -55.81
N LEU A 293 -44.32 -16.81 -56.06
CA LEU A 293 -44.98 -16.22 -57.24
C LEU A 293 -46.44 -15.86 -56.84
N GLY A 294 -47.07 -14.85 -57.46
CA GLY A 294 -48.53 -14.63 -57.42
C GLY A 294 -48.94 -13.19 -57.85
N PRO A 295 -49.72 -12.99 -58.93
CA PRO A 295 -49.82 -11.67 -59.58
C PRO A 295 -51.08 -10.87 -59.22
N PHE A 296 -51.06 -9.59 -59.62
CA PHE A 296 -52.21 -8.69 -59.88
C PHE A 296 -53.00 -8.09 -58.70
N LYS A 297 -52.74 -6.81 -58.41
CA LYS A 297 -53.58 -5.63 -58.78
C LYS A 297 -53.25 -4.43 -57.88
N SER A 298 -52.83 -3.32 -58.49
CA SER A 298 -53.08 -1.98 -57.95
C SER A 298 -54.53 -1.59 -58.27
N PRO A 299 -55.18 -0.73 -57.46
CA PRO A 299 -55.24 0.70 -57.82
C PRO A 299 -55.22 1.63 -56.57
N ILE A 300 -54.43 2.71 -56.55
CA ILE A 300 -54.85 4.10 -56.87
C ILE A 300 -55.45 4.90 -55.70
N LEU A 301 -54.69 5.97 -55.38
CA LEU A 301 -55.07 7.36 -55.05
C LEU A 301 -55.59 7.80 -53.67
N LYS A 302 -54.95 8.92 -53.27
CA LYS A 302 -55.45 10.13 -52.55
C LYS A 302 -55.73 9.96 -51.05
N LYS A 303 -55.64 10.99 -50.21
CA LYS A 303 -54.94 12.28 -50.07
C LYS A 303 -55.56 12.84 -48.77
N ASN A 304 -54.82 13.66 -48.02
CA ASN A 304 -55.30 14.57 -46.96
C ASN A 304 -55.72 13.87 -45.65
N SER A 305 -55.59 14.45 -44.46
CA SER A 305 -55.05 15.73 -43.97
C SER A 305 -54.98 15.66 -42.44
N LYS A 306 -54.00 16.39 -41.88
CA LYS A 306 -53.98 17.14 -40.61
C LYS A 306 -55.13 16.96 -39.61
N PHE A 307 -54.81 16.85 -38.31
CA PHE A 307 -55.21 17.73 -37.18
C PHE A 307 -54.59 17.12 -35.89
N HIS A 308 -53.58 17.74 -35.26
CA HIS A 308 -53.65 18.71 -34.15
C HIS A 308 -54.26 18.17 -32.84
N HIS A 309 -53.41 18.03 -31.81
CA HIS A 309 -53.41 18.78 -30.53
C HIS A 309 -52.53 18.02 -29.53
N ASP A 310 -51.40 18.60 -29.11
CA ASP A 310 -51.23 19.47 -27.92
C ASP A 310 -51.59 18.76 -26.61
N ILE A 311 -50.56 18.35 -25.86
CA ILE A 311 -50.06 18.99 -24.63
C ILE A 311 -50.99 18.73 -23.43
N CYS A 312 -50.53 17.83 -22.57
CA CYS A 312 -50.12 18.13 -21.19
C CYS A 312 -49.05 17.11 -20.78
#